data_AF-A0A0E3ZLR5-F1
#
_entry.id   AF-A0A0E3ZLR5-F1
#
_cell.length_a   1.000
_cell.length_b   1.000
_cell.length_c   1.000
_cell.angle_alpha   90.00
_cell.angle_beta   90.00
_cell.angle_gamma   90.00
#
_symmetry.space_group_name_H-M   'P 1'
#
loop_
_entity.id
_entity.type
_entity.pdbx_description
1 polymer ?
#
loop_
_entity_poly.entity_id
_entity_poly.type
_entity_poly.pdbx_seq_one_letter_code
_entity_poly.pdbx_strand_id
1 'polypeptide(L)'
;MNTTTRLALVLFFVGLIGGCSTPKVIETTRLSDKDLSCESLKEEYRHAEKAKKDAEDVKGVTGTNTAAAIFFPIGIIATYSNANEAIAAADTRMMRLSDLMDRKNCK
;
A
#
# COMPACT_ATOMS: atom_id res chain seq x y z
N MET A 1 -11.72 -36.63 22.22
CA MET A 1 -12.12 -35.49 21.34
C MET A 1 -13.03 -36.02 20.25
N ASN A 2 -14.32 -35.66 20.27
CA ASN A 2 -15.32 -36.20 19.34
C ASN A 2 -15.23 -35.53 17.95
N THR A 3 -15.88 -36.11 16.95
CA THR A 3 -15.83 -35.68 15.55
C THR A 3 -16.30 -34.23 15.39
N THR A 4 -17.27 -33.80 16.20
CA THR A 4 -17.79 -32.43 16.24
C THR A 4 -16.77 -31.41 16.75
N THR A 5 -16.02 -31.73 17.83
CA THR A 5 -14.94 -30.87 18.34
C THR A 5 -13.80 -30.75 17.32
N ARG A 6 -13.49 -31.82 16.59
CA ARG A 6 -12.48 -31.78 15.51
C ARG A 6 -12.92 -30.85 14.38
N LEU A 7 -14.19 -30.95 13.95
CA LEU A 7 -14.74 -30.10 12.90
C LEU A 7 -14.75 -28.61 13.30
N ALA A 8 -15.10 -28.30 14.55
CA ALA A 8 -15.10 -26.94 15.08
C ALA A 8 -13.69 -26.32 15.13
N LEU A 9 -12.67 -27.10 15.53
CA LEU A 9 -11.28 -26.65 15.52
C LEU A 9 -10.77 -26.36 14.10
N VAL A 10 -11.12 -27.20 13.12
CA VAL A 10 -10.74 -26.98 11.72
C VAL A 10 -11.36 -25.69 11.18
N LEU A 11 -12.65 -25.44 11.44
CA LEU A 11 -13.33 -24.22 11.00
C LEU A 11 -12.74 -22.95 11.66
N PHE A 12 -12.33 -23.04 12.93
CA PHE A 12 -11.65 -21.95 13.62
C PHE A 12 -10.30 -21.61 12.98
N PHE A 13 -9.47 -22.61 12.69
CA PHE A 13 -8.17 -22.40 12.02
C PHE A 13 -8.31 -21.87 10.59
N VAL A 14 -9.33 -22.31 9.84
CA VAL A 14 -9.62 -21.82 8.49
C VAL A 14 -10.09 -20.35 8.53
N GLY A 15 -10.69 -19.88 9.62
CA GLY A 15 -11.04 -18.48 9.80
C GLY A 15 -9.84 -17.53 9.94
N LEU A 16 -8.66 -18.05 10.28
CA LEU A 16 -7.45 -17.24 10.56
C LEU A 16 -6.61 -16.92 9.32
N ILE A 17 -6.89 -17.53 8.16
CA ILE A 17 -6.10 -17.35 6.92
C ILE A 17 -6.59 -16.18 6.03
N GLY A 18 -7.41 -15.27 6.56
CA GLY A 18 -7.89 -14.10 5.84
C GLY A 18 -7.00 -12.87 6.00
N GLY A 19 -6.49 -12.32 4.89
CA GLY A 19 -5.97 -10.95 4.81
C GLY A 19 -4.49 -10.85 4.42
N CYS A 20 -4.22 -10.77 3.10
CA CYS A 20 -2.92 -10.32 2.58
C CYS A 20 -3.15 -9.02 1.79
N SER A 21 -3.09 -7.88 2.48
CA SER A 21 -3.08 -6.57 1.83
C SER A 21 -1.80 -5.84 2.19
N THR A 22 -0.68 -6.25 1.58
CA THR A 22 0.58 -5.50 1.68
C THR A 22 0.54 -4.35 0.68
N PRO A 23 0.82 -3.10 1.09
CA PRO A 23 0.90 -1.97 0.16
C PRO A 23 2.05 -2.21 -0.83
N LYS A 24 1.79 -1.95 -2.12
CA LYS A 24 2.76 -2.19 -3.19
C LYS A 24 3.70 -0.99 -3.32
N VAL A 25 5.00 -1.25 -3.19
CA VAL A 25 6.04 -0.26 -3.51
C VAL A 25 6.03 0.00 -5.02
N ILE A 26 5.78 1.26 -5.42
CA ILE A 26 5.79 1.67 -6.82
C ILE A 26 7.19 2.09 -7.27
N GLU A 27 7.46 1.97 -8.56
CA GLU A 27 8.72 2.47 -9.12
C GLU A 27 8.81 3.99 -9.00
N THR A 28 9.93 4.47 -8.47
CA THR A 28 10.17 5.91 -8.26
C THR A 28 10.49 6.65 -9.57
N THR A 29 11.02 5.96 -10.58
CA THR A 29 11.39 6.51 -11.88
C THR A 29 11.24 5.45 -12.97
N ARG A 30 10.74 5.85 -14.13
CA ARG A 30 10.71 5.04 -15.35
C ARG A 30 11.48 5.72 -16.46
N LEU A 31 12.15 4.93 -17.30
CA LEU A 31 12.91 5.46 -18.44
C LEU A 31 12.01 6.21 -19.42
N SER A 32 10.77 5.74 -19.59
CA SER A 32 9.74 6.33 -20.46
C SER A 32 9.14 7.64 -19.94
N ASP A 33 9.41 8.04 -18.69
CA ASP A 33 8.79 9.26 -18.12
C ASP A 33 9.15 10.52 -18.91
N LYS A 34 10.33 10.53 -19.52
CA LYS A 34 10.80 11.65 -20.34
C LYS A 34 9.96 11.83 -21.61
N ASP A 35 9.36 10.76 -22.09
CA ASP A 35 8.58 10.74 -23.33
C ASP A 35 7.09 11.04 -23.09
N LEU A 36 6.66 11.12 -21.82
CA LEU A 36 5.27 11.40 -21.45
C LEU A 36 4.84 12.81 -21.86
N SER A 37 3.57 12.91 -22.26
CA SER A 37 2.87 14.19 -22.46
C SER A 37 2.52 14.83 -21.11
N CYS A 38 2.18 16.12 -21.09
CA CYS A 38 1.75 16.80 -19.86
C CYS A 38 0.53 16.13 -19.21
N GLU A 39 -0.45 15.71 -20.02
CA GLU A 39 -1.63 14.99 -19.50
C GLU A 39 -1.26 13.63 -18.92
N SER A 40 -0.35 12.90 -19.58
CA SER A 40 0.15 11.62 -19.08
C SER A 40 0.94 11.78 -17.77
N LEU A 41 1.72 12.86 -17.64
CA LEU A 41 2.44 13.17 -16.39
C LEU A 41 1.49 13.49 -15.24
N LYS A 42 0.43 14.28 -15.49
CA LYS A 42 -0.61 14.57 -14.51
C LYS A 42 -1.34 13.30 -14.07
N GLU A 43 -1.64 12.39 -15.00
CA GLU A 43 -2.30 11.13 -14.68
C GLU A 43 -1.38 10.19 -13.89
N GLU A 44 -0.11 10.05 -14.28
CA GLU A 44 0.89 9.30 -13.51
C GLU A 44 1.09 9.88 -12.10
N TYR A 45 1.03 11.21 -11.96
CA TYR A 45 1.11 11.87 -10.67
C TYR A 45 -0.09 11.51 -9.80
N ARG A 46 -1.31 11.56 -10.36
CA ARG A 46 -2.54 11.16 -9.67
C ARG A 46 -2.54 9.67 -9.30
N HIS A 47 -1.94 8.82 -10.12
CA HIS A 47 -1.73 7.42 -9.80
C HIS A 47 -0.78 7.23 -8.62
N ALA A 48 0.33 7.97 -8.58
CA ALA A 48 1.27 7.94 -7.46
C ALA A 48 0.64 8.48 -6.16
N GLU A 49 -0.14 9.55 -6.25
CA GLU A 49 -0.91 10.11 -5.13
C GLU A 49 -1.92 9.10 -4.58
N LYS A 50 -2.66 8.41 -5.46
CA LYS A 50 -3.58 7.36 -5.04
C LYS A 50 -2.83 6.20 -4.35
N ALA A 51 -1.70 5.76 -4.90
CA ALA A 51 -0.90 4.71 -4.30
C ALA A 51 -0.39 5.09 -2.90
N LYS A 52 0.00 6.36 -2.71
CA LYS A 52 0.34 6.91 -1.39
C LYS A 52 -0.85 6.83 -0.43
N LYS A 53 -2.02 7.32 -0.84
CA LYS A 53 -3.24 7.29 -0.02
C LYS A 53 -3.61 5.86 0.39
N ASP A 54 -3.58 4.92 -0.56
CA ASP A 54 -3.87 3.52 -0.30
C ASP A 54 -2.88 2.92 0.73
N ALA A 55 -1.60 3.33 0.70
CA ALA A 55 -0.60 2.92 1.68
C ALA A 55 -0.76 3.62 3.05
N GLU A 56 -1.20 4.86 3.08
CA GLU A 56 -1.54 5.58 4.32
C GLU A 56 -2.75 4.96 5.02
N ASP A 57 -3.76 4.54 4.26
CA ASP A 57 -4.98 3.92 4.78
C ASP A 57 -4.68 2.59 5.49
N VAL A 58 -3.65 1.85 5.07
CA VAL A 58 -3.16 0.64 5.77
C VAL A 58 -2.71 0.95 7.21
N LYS A 59 -2.20 2.17 7.44
CA LYS A 59 -1.78 2.63 8.77
C LYS A 59 -2.94 3.18 9.61
N GLY A 60 -4.13 3.32 9.04
CA GLY A 60 -5.30 3.88 9.70
C GLY A 60 -5.74 3.05 10.92
N VAL A 61 -6.28 3.72 11.94
CA VAL A 61 -6.86 3.06 13.13
C VAL A 61 -8.28 2.61 12.80
N THR A 62 -8.39 1.44 12.17
CA THR A 62 -9.68 0.75 11.95
C THR A 62 -9.93 -0.27 13.07
N GLY A 63 -11.17 -0.72 13.25
CA GLY A 63 -11.48 -1.79 14.21
C GLY A 63 -10.67 -3.07 13.94
N THR A 64 -10.44 -3.39 12.67
CA THR A 64 -9.61 -4.51 12.23
C THR A 64 -8.14 -4.31 12.58
N ASN A 65 -7.57 -3.13 12.29
CA ASN A 65 -6.17 -2.84 12.62
C ASN A 65 -5.93 -2.77 14.12
N THR A 66 -6.91 -2.27 14.89
CA THR A 66 -6.85 -2.23 16.36
C THR A 66 -6.86 -3.64 16.95
N ALA A 67 -7.75 -4.52 16.48
CA ALA A 67 -7.76 -5.93 16.88
C ALA A 67 -6.46 -6.63 16.48
N ALA A 68 -5.97 -6.41 15.25
CA ALA A 68 -4.71 -6.97 14.79
C ALA A 68 -3.51 -6.48 15.59
N ALA A 69 -3.50 -5.23 16.06
CA ALA A 69 -2.43 -4.71 16.92
C ALA A 69 -2.40 -5.40 18.29
N ILE A 70 -3.56 -5.80 18.81
CA ILE A 70 -3.68 -6.52 20.09
C ILE A 70 -3.26 -7.99 19.93
N PHE A 71 -3.75 -8.68 18.90
CA PHE A 71 -3.54 -10.12 18.73
C PHE A 71 -2.24 -10.46 17.97
N PHE A 72 -1.72 -9.56 17.14
CA PHE A 72 -0.57 -9.77 16.25
C PHE A 72 0.35 -8.54 16.14
N PRO A 73 0.93 -8.07 17.26
CA PRO A 73 1.68 -6.80 17.29
C PRO A 73 2.88 -6.77 16.33
N ILE A 74 3.64 -7.87 16.23
CA ILE A 74 4.80 -7.96 15.30
C ILE A 74 4.34 -7.87 13.83
N GLY A 75 3.20 -8.48 13.50
CA GLY A 75 2.64 -8.45 12.15
C GLY A 75 2.22 -7.03 11.75
N ILE A 76 1.61 -6.26 12.66
CA ILE A 76 1.23 -4.88 12.39
C ILE A 76 2.44 -3.97 12.20
N ILE A 77 3.50 -4.14 13.00
CA ILE A 77 4.73 -3.36 12.84
C ILE A 77 5.34 -3.61 11.44
N ALA A 78 5.42 -4.87 11.01
CA ALA A 78 5.92 -5.21 9.68
C ALA A 78 5.05 -4.58 8.58
N THR A 79 3.72 -4.65 8.71
CA THR A 79 2.78 -4.01 7.78
C THR A 79 2.98 -2.50 7.70
N TYR A 80 3.17 -1.82 8.84
CA TYR A 80 3.41 -0.37 8.87
C TYR A 80 4.78 -0.01 8.29
N SER A 81 5.80 -0.85 8.48
CA SER A 81 7.11 -0.66 7.84
C SER A 81 7.00 -0.71 6.32
N ASN A 82 6.31 -1.72 5.79
CA ASN A 82 6.07 -1.85 4.34
C ASN A 82 5.23 -0.68 3.79
N ALA A 83 4.24 -0.21 4.56
CA ALA A 83 3.47 0.98 4.22
C ALA A 83 4.33 2.24 4.13
N ASN A 84 5.24 2.44 5.09
CA ASN A 84 6.15 3.58 5.07
C ASN A 84 7.09 3.54 3.86
N GLU A 85 7.59 2.36 3.49
CA GLU A 85 8.40 2.19 2.29
C GLU A 85 7.62 2.54 1.01
N ALA A 86 6.37 2.05 0.90
CA ALA A 86 5.50 2.38 -0.23
C ALA A 86 5.16 3.88 -0.30
N ILE A 87 4.93 4.54 0.84
CA ILE A 87 4.71 5.99 0.92
C ILE A 87 5.95 6.76 0.44
N ALA A 88 7.14 6.39 0.92
CA ALA A 88 8.38 7.05 0.54
C ALA A 88 8.67 6.90 -0.97
N ALA A 89 8.39 5.72 -1.53
CA ALA A 89 8.51 5.48 -2.96
C ALA A 89 7.51 6.32 -3.77
N ALA A 90 6.27 6.42 -3.31
CA ALA A 90 5.25 7.25 -3.95
C ALA A 90 5.58 8.74 -3.90
N ASP A 91 6.07 9.25 -2.77
CA ASP A 91 6.53 10.65 -2.65
C ASP A 91 7.69 10.94 -3.60
N THR A 92 8.67 10.02 -3.68
CA THR A 92 9.80 10.15 -4.62
C THR A 92 9.32 10.19 -6.07
N ARG A 93 8.34 9.35 -6.41
CA ARG A 93 7.71 9.32 -7.73
C ARG A 93 7.00 10.63 -8.05
N MET A 94 6.23 11.17 -7.11
CA MET A 94 5.52 12.45 -7.27
C MET A 94 6.48 13.61 -7.48
N MET A 95 7.56 13.70 -6.69
CA MET A 95 8.61 14.72 -6.87
C MET A 95 9.27 14.63 -8.26
N ARG A 96 9.59 13.41 -8.71
CA ARG A 96 10.19 13.18 -10.02
C ARG A 96 9.27 13.63 -11.15
N LEU A 97 7.98 13.30 -11.07
CA LEU A 97 6.97 13.70 -12.05
C LEU A 97 6.74 15.21 -12.04
N SER A 98 6.75 15.85 -10.86
CA SER A 98 6.68 17.30 -10.73
C SER A 98 7.84 18.00 -11.43
N ASP A 99 9.08 17.55 -11.21
CA ASP A 99 10.27 18.08 -11.91
C ASP A 99 10.14 17.94 -13.45
N LEU A 100 9.56 16.84 -13.93
CA LEU A 100 9.32 16.66 -15.37
C LEU A 100 8.23 17.59 -15.91
N MET A 101 7.16 17.80 -15.15
CA MET A 101 6.09 18.74 -15.50
C MET A 101 6.64 20.17 -15.57
N ASP A 102 7.47 20.57 -14.61
CA ASP A 102 8.12 21.88 -14.58
C ASP A 102 9.06 22.06 -15.78
N ARG A 103 9.91 21.06 -16.07
CA ARG A 103 10.83 21.10 -17.23
C ARG A 103 10.11 21.15 -18.57
N LYS A 104 8.93 20.53 -18.68
CA LYS A 104 8.11 20.57 -19.89
C LYS A 104 7.16 21.76 -19.93
N ASN A 105 7.17 22.62 -18.91
CA ASN A 105 6.27 23.77 -18.79
C ASN A 105 4.79 23.37 -18.91
N CYS A 106 4.44 22.26 -18.26
CA CYS A 106 3.09 21.74 -18.16
C CYS A 106 2.28 22.63 -17.22
N LYS A 107 1.71 23.70 -17.76
CA LYS A 107 0.81 24.60 -17.03
C LYS A 107 -0.48 23.90 -16.56
#